data_AF-A0A349BRN5-F1
#
_entry.id   AF-A0A349BRN5-F1
#
_cell.length_a   1.000
_cell.length_b   1.000
_cell.length_c   1.000
_cell.angle_alpha   90.00
_cell.angle_beta   90.00
_cell.angle_gamma   90.00
#
_symmetry.space_group_name_H-M   'P 1'
#
loop_
_entity.id
_entity.type
_entity.pdbx_description
1 polymer ?
#
loop_
_entity_poly.entity_id
_entity_poly.type
_entity_poly.pdbx_seq_one_letter_code
_entity_poly.pdbx_strand_id
1 'polypeptide(L)'
;MKIHTIGIIMNGVTGRMGTNQHLIRSMVAIIDQGGVQINAEEVIMPEVVLVGRNETKLRKLAERTGIQKWTTNLDSVLDDSKYSVYFDAQTTGRRADA
;
A
#
# COMPACT_ATOMS: atom_id res chain seq x y z
N MET A 1 10.25 -18.79 -12.48
CA MET A 1 9.06 -18.07 -11.99
C MET A 1 9.25 -16.59 -12.28
N LYS A 2 8.42 -16.01 -13.13
CA LYS A 2 8.46 -14.58 -13.52
C LYS A 2 7.70 -13.76 -12.49
N ILE A 3 8.32 -12.69 -12.01
CA ILE A 3 7.75 -11.80 -11.00
C ILE A 3 7.38 -10.48 -11.67
N HIS A 4 6.10 -10.11 -11.56
CA HIS A 4 5.58 -8.81 -11.99
C HIS A 4 5.46 -7.91 -10.78
N THR A 5 6.30 -6.89 -10.66
CA THR A 5 6.20 -5.93 -9.56
C THR A 5 5.16 -4.86 -9.86
N ILE A 6 4.23 -4.65 -8.94
CA ILE A 6 3.20 -3.61 -9.07
C ILE A 6 3.31 -2.64 -7.89
N GLY A 7 3.59 -1.37 -8.18
CA GLY A 7 3.63 -0.32 -7.18
C GLY A 7 2.22 0.09 -6.74
N ILE A 8 1.98 0.08 -5.43
CA ILE A 8 0.67 0.43 -4.85
C ILE A 8 0.82 1.57 -3.84
N ILE A 9 0.13 2.68 -4.07
CA ILE A 9 -0.04 3.76 -3.10
C ILE A 9 -1.19 3.39 -2.18
N MET A 10 -0.92 3.28 -0.89
CA MET A 10 -1.93 3.02 0.13
C MET A 10 -2.19 4.28 0.96
N ASN A 11 -3.13 5.12 0.49
CA ASN A 11 -3.48 6.38 1.14
C ASN A 11 -4.54 6.19 2.25
N GLY A 12 -4.32 6.84 3.40
CA GLY A 12 -5.28 6.83 4.51
C GLY A 12 -5.24 5.58 5.39
N VAL A 13 -4.20 4.74 5.25
CA VAL A 13 -4.13 3.44 5.93
C VAL A 13 -3.94 3.48 7.45
N THR A 14 -3.70 4.64 8.05
CA THR A 14 -3.57 4.78 9.51
C THR A 14 -4.91 4.72 10.27
N GLY A 15 -6.04 4.65 9.55
CA GLY A 15 -7.37 4.40 10.12
C GLY A 15 -7.60 2.93 10.50
N ARG A 16 -8.64 2.65 11.31
CA ARG A 16 -8.94 1.30 11.83
C ARG A 16 -9.08 0.24 10.72
N MET A 17 -9.86 0.53 9.68
CA MET A 17 -10.08 -0.40 8.57
C MET A 17 -8.85 -0.47 7.66
N GLY A 18 -8.28 0.68 7.30
CA GLY A 18 -7.06 0.77 6.49
C GLY A 18 -5.91 -0.06 7.07
N THR A 19 -5.66 0.07 8.38
CA THR A 19 -4.56 -0.65 9.06
C THR A 19 -4.85 -2.14 9.16
N ASN A 20 -6.01 -2.51 9.68
CA ASN A 20 -6.22 -3.90 10.08
C ASN A 20 -6.69 -4.77 8.92
N GLN A 21 -7.59 -4.28 8.08
CA GLN A 21 -8.16 -5.07 6.99
C GLN A 21 -7.30 -4.98 5.74
N HIS A 22 -7.07 -3.77 5.24
CA HIS A 22 -6.43 -3.60 3.94
C HIS A 22 -4.90 -3.74 3.99
N LEU A 23 -4.26 -3.21 5.03
CA LEU A 23 -2.81 -3.28 5.14
C LEU A 23 -2.37 -4.64 5.70
N ILE A 24 -2.70 -4.95 6.96
CA ILE A 24 -2.11 -6.10 7.66
C ILE A 24 -2.69 -7.43 7.18
N ARG A 25 -4.02 -7.55 7.12
CA ARG A 25 -4.68 -8.80 6.74
C ARG A 25 -4.73 -9.03 5.24
N SER A 26 -4.42 -8.03 4.42
CA SER A 26 -4.39 -8.18 2.97
C SER A 26 -3.00 -7.89 2.41
N MET A 27 -2.54 -6.64 2.35
CA MET A 27 -1.31 -6.37 1.61
C MET A 27 -0.06 -7.02 2.21
N VAL A 28 0.12 -6.97 3.53
CA VAL A 28 1.23 -7.63 4.22
C VAL A 28 1.11 -9.13 4.05
N ALA A 29 -0.08 -9.72 4.26
CA ALA A 29 -0.31 -11.14 4.05
C ALA A 29 -0.01 -11.59 2.61
N ILE A 30 -0.35 -10.78 1.60
CA ILE A 30 -0.05 -11.03 0.18
C ILE A 30 1.46 -10.99 -0.07
N ILE A 31 2.19 -10.08 0.56
CA ILE A 31 3.65 -10.01 0.44
C ILE A 31 4.29 -11.24 1.12
N ASP A 32 3.83 -11.57 2.33
CA ASP A 32 4.36 -12.69 3.13
C ASP A 32 4.12 -14.06 2.47
N GLN A 33 3.00 -14.25 1.77
CA GLN A 33 2.72 -15.48 1.00
C GLN A 33 3.53 -15.56 -0.32
N GLY A 34 4.32 -14.54 -0.65
CA GLY A 34 5.13 -14.51 -1.87
C GLY A 34 4.44 -13.89 -3.08
N GLY A 35 3.35 -13.13 -2.90
CA GLY A 35 2.63 -12.42 -3.95
C GLY A 35 1.27 -13.04 -4.33
N VAL A 36 0.67 -12.56 -5.42
CA VAL A 36 -0.56 -13.13 -6.00
C VAL A 36 -0.18 -14.01 -7.18
N GLN A 37 -0.43 -15.31 -7.08
CA GLN A 37 -0.13 -16.24 -8.16
C GLN A 37 -1.09 -16.04 -9.34
N ILE A 38 -0.56 -15.89 -10.55
CA ILE A 38 -1.34 -15.85 -11.79
C ILE A 38 -1.49 -17.29 -12.33
N ASN A 39 -0.37 -18.00 -12.43
CA ASN A 39 -0.28 -19.40 -12.89
C ASN A 39 0.96 -20.08 -12.27
N ALA A 40 1.32 -21.29 -12.70
CA ALA A 40 2.47 -22.04 -12.15
C ALA A 40 3.83 -21.33 -12.35
N GLU A 41 3.92 -20.40 -13.30
CA GLU A 41 5.17 -19.77 -13.71
C GLU A 41 5.22 -18.27 -13.40
N GLU A 42 4.10 -17.63 -13.06
CA GLU A 42 3.98 -16.18 -12.92
C GLU A 42 3.30 -15.74 -11.62
N VAL A 43 3.83 -14.67 -11.01
CA VAL A 43 3.34 -14.08 -9.76
C VAL A 43 3.40 -12.55 -9.82
N ILE A 44 2.43 -11.89 -9.19
CA ILE A 44 2.42 -10.44 -8.97
C ILE A 44 2.94 -10.16 -7.56
N MET A 45 4.01 -9.37 -7.45
CA MET A 45 4.57 -8.93 -6.18
C MET A 45 4.21 -7.46 -5.93
N PRO A 46 3.41 -7.14 -4.89
CA PRO A 46 3.11 -5.76 -4.55
C PRO A 46 4.33 -5.04 -3.96
N GLU A 47 4.60 -3.83 -4.43
CA GLU A 47 5.53 -2.90 -3.78
C GLU A 47 4.75 -1.70 -3.23
N VAL A 48 4.55 -1.69 -1.92
CA VAL A 48 3.62 -0.77 -1.25
C VAL A 48 4.34 0.48 -0.72
N VAL A 49 3.70 1.65 -0.86
CA VAL A 49 4.03 2.87 -0.10
C VAL A 49 2.85 3.31 0.77
N LEU A 50 3.11 3.58 2.05
CA LEU A 50 2.09 4.06 2.98
C LEU A 50 1.99 5.58 2.92
N VAL A 51 0.78 6.12 2.69
CA VAL A 51 0.55 7.57 2.62
C VAL A 51 -0.46 8.00 3.66
N GLY A 52 -0.18 9.12 4.33
CA GLY A 52 -1.07 9.68 5.33
C GLY A 52 -0.57 11.02 5.87
N ARG A 53 -1.33 11.64 6.78
CA ARG A 53 -1.03 13.00 7.26
C ARG A 53 -0.19 13.07 8.54
N ASN A 54 0.00 11.94 9.21
CA ASN A 54 0.71 11.89 10.49
C ASN A 54 1.92 10.97 10.36
N GLU A 55 3.08 11.60 10.23
CA GLU A 55 4.37 10.92 10.09
C GLU A 55 4.64 9.94 11.23
N THR A 56 4.40 10.32 12.49
CA THR A 56 4.63 9.43 13.63
C THR A 56 3.79 8.15 13.55
N LYS A 57 2.53 8.24 13.12
CA LYS A 57 1.67 7.08 12.92
C LYS A 57 2.12 6.23 11.74
N LEU A 58 2.56 6.85 10.65
CA LEU A 58 3.08 6.14 9.48
C LEU A 58 4.35 5.38 9.82
N ARG A 59 5.31 6.01 10.51
CA ARG A 59 6.56 5.37 10.93
C ARG A 59 6.32 4.16 11.83
N LYS A 60 5.47 4.30 12.85
CA LYS A 60 5.06 3.18 13.72
C LYS A 60 4.39 2.05 12.93
N LEU A 61 3.59 2.40 11.93
CA LEU A 61 2.90 1.42 11.10
C LEU A 61 3.87 0.70 10.16
N ALA A 62 4.83 1.43 9.57
CA ALA A 62 5.92 0.90 8.77
C ALA A 62 6.78 -0.08 9.59
N GLU A 63 7.23 0.31 10.78
CA GLU A 63 7.99 -0.55 11.71
C GLU A 63 7.23 -1.84 12.05
N ARG A 64 5.93 -1.73 12.34
CA ARG A 64 5.08 -2.88 12.69
C ARG A 64 4.82 -3.83 11.52
N THR A 65 4.84 -3.34 10.28
CA THR A 65 4.46 -4.12 9.09
C THR A 65 5.65 -4.53 8.23
N GLY A 66 6.85 -4.02 8.50
CA GLY A 66 8.04 -4.24 7.69
C GLY A 66 8.08 -3.42 6.39
N ILE A 67 7.04 -2.64 6.08
CA ILE A 67 6.97 -1.80 4.88
C ILE A 67 7.84 -0.56 5.07
N GLN A 68 8.91 -0.48 4.29
CA GLN A 68 9.93 0.55 4.44
C GLN A 68 9.50 1.92 3.88
N LYS A 69 8.63 1.93 2.86
CA LYS A 69 8.26 3.15 2.15
C LYS A 69 7.01 3.77 2.75
N TRP A 70 7.15 5.01 3.22
CA TRP A 70 6.03 5.83 3.64
C TRP A 70 6.33 7.31 3.38
N THR A 71 5.28 8.11 3.21
CA THR A 71 5.41 9.56 3.00
C THR A 71 4.16 10.29 3.48
N THR A 72 4.31 11.58 3.78
CA THR A 72 3.18 12.51 4.00
C THR A 72 2.85 13.34 2.77
N ASN A 73 3.66 13.25 1.71
CA ASN A 73 3.47 13.94 0.44
C ASN A 73 2.83 12.98 -0.58
N LEU A 74 1.52 13.11 -0.79
CA LEU A 74 0.79 12.27 -1.76
C LEU A 74 1.20 12.58 -3.20
N ASP A 75 1.33 13.85 -3.56
CA ASP A 75 1.64 14.26 -4.93
C ASP A 75 2.96 13.64 -5.41
N SER A 76 3.97 13.59 -4.52
CA SER A 76 5.28 12.99 -4.84
C SER A 76 5.22 11.52 -5.29
N VAL A 77 4.23 10.75 -4.81
CA VAL A 77 4.09 9.34 -5.21
C VAL A 77 3.08 9.15 -6.33
N LEU A 78 2.14 10.08 -6.50
CA LEU A 78 1.25 10.10 -7.67
C LEU A 78 2.01 10.43 -8.96
N ASP A 79 3.02 11.29 -8.89
CA ASP A 79 3.87 11.67 -10.03
C ASP A 79 4.92 10.59 -10.39
N ASP A 80 5.09 9.57 -9.55
CA ASP A 80 6.05 8.49 -9.78
C ASP A 80 5.41 7.33 -10.55
N SER A 81 5.82 7.17 -11.82
CA SER A 81 5.38 6.11 -12.73
C SER A 81 5.57 4.67 -12.22
N LYS A 82 6.36 4.47 -11.16
CA LYS A 82 6.50 3.20 -10.47
C LYS A 82 5.19 2.74 -9.82
N TYR A 83 4.35 3.67 -9.39
CA TYR A 83 3.09 3.38 -8.71
C TYR A 83 1.92 3.42 -9.69
N SER A 84 1.52 2.25 -10.17
CA SER A 84 0.42 2.12 -11.13
C SER A 84 -0.96 1.97 -10.49
N VAL A 85 -1.02 1.72 -9.17
CA VAL A 85 -2.28 1.53 -8.44
C VAL A 85 -2.37 2.51 -7.27
N TYR A 86 -3.47 3.25 -7.21
CA TYR A 86 -3.86 4.08 -6.06
C TYR A 86 -4.99 3.42 -5.29
N PHE A 87 -4.79 3.21 -3.99
CA PHE A 87 -5.79 2.69 -3.06
C PHE A 87 -6.11 3.72 -1.97
N ASP A 88 -7.40 3.99 -1.76
CA ASP A 88 -7.88 5.00 -0.81
C ASP A 88 -8.71 4.40 0.33
N ALA A 89 -8.18 4.48 1.55
CA ALA A 89 -8.85 4.11 2.79
C ALA A 89 -9.17 5.33 3.68
N GLN A 90 -9.15 6.54 3.14
CA GLN A 90 -9.54 7.75 3.85
C GLN A 90 -11.05 7.74 4.14
N THR A 91 -11.45 8.67 5.02
CA THR A 91 -12.85 9.00 5.26
C THR A 91 -13.53 9.39 3.95
N THR A 92 -14.76 8.93 3.71
CA THR A 92 -15.47 9.10 2.42
C THR A 92 -15.43 10.54 1.91
N GLY A 93 -15.69 11.54 2.76
CA GLY A 93 -15.67 12.96 2.34
C GLY A 93 -14.29 13.56 2.05
N ARG A 94 -13.23 12.76 1.99
CA ARG A 94 -11.89 13.19 1.54
C ARG A 94 -11.43 12.49 0.27
N ARG A 95 -12.17 11.48 -0.17
CA ARG A 95 -11.86 10.76 -1.42
C ARG A 95 -12.12 11.71 -2.59
N ALA A 96 -11.47 11.43 -3.72
CA ALA A 96 -11.79 12.11 -4.97
C ALA A 96 -13.29 12.00 -5.26
N ASP A 97 -13.84 13.03 -5.90
CA ASP A 97 -15.22 13.01 -6.37
C ASP A 97 -15.42 11.83 -7.33
N ALA A 98 -16.60 11.22 -7.25
CA ALA A 98 -16.98 10.05 -8.04
C ALA A 98 -17.42 10.42 -9.45
#